data_AF-A0A3E0VQR3-F1
#
_entry.id   AF-A0A3E0VQR3-F1
#
_cell.length_a   1.000
_cell.length_b   1.000
_cell.length_c   1.000
_cell.angle_alpha   90.00
_cell.angle_beta   90.00
_cell.angle_gamma   90.00
#
_symmetry.space_group_name_H-M   'P 1'
#
loop_
_entity.id
_entity.type
_entity.pdbx_description
1 polymer ?
#
loop_
_entity_poly.entity_id
_entity_poly.type
_entity_poly.pdbx_seq_one_letter_code
_entity_poly.pdbx_strand_id
1 'polypeptide(L)'
;MTNNIEARPDGLPPAFLIDAVPGAVEALTHARRTEAGGEVLRAATNEAMRARRGKVQTLGTPPDTFPGPARGVSTAEFDALQAAYADAQAAESAYNRRSSAAWRSFATLISEGKSEPRAREAVSAFAQDRHADAEAALAALQEALREREEAASFLRTPRAQRPLEDRAHVLRLVQDQIDAFSPVSFATEVAA
;
A
#
# COMPACT_ATOMS: atom_id res chain seq x y z
N MET A 1 1.73 26.65 -1.25
CA MET A 1 1.24 25.65 -2.23
C MET A 1 2.13 24.43 -2.11
N THR A 2 1.79 23.53 -1.19
CA THR A 2 2.51 22.28 -0.92
C THR A 2 2.06 21.23 -1.92
N ASN A 3 2.97 20.83 -2.81
CA ASN A 3 2.78 19.70 -3.71
C ASN A 3 2.80 18.40 -2.89
N ASN A 4 1.62 17.92 -2.48
CA ASN A 4 1.46 16.56 -1.98
C ASN A 4 1.67 15.58 -3.13
N ILE A 5 2.93 15.22 -3.37
CA ILE A 5 3.31 13.98 -4.06
C ILE A 5 3.31 12.88 -2.99
N GLU A 6 2.15 12.61 -2.41
CA GLU A 6 1.93 11.49 -1.50
C GLU A 6 0.65 10.78 -1.92
N ALA A 7 0.78 10.03 -3.02
CA ALA A 7 -0.10 8.91 -3.31
C ALA A 7 0.79 7.69 -3.56
N ARG A 8 1.66 7.38 -2.60
CA ARG A 8 1.94 5.97 -2.30
C ARG A 8 1.10 5.68 -1.05
N PRO A 9 -0.13 5.16 -1.20
CA PRO A 9 -0.86 4.68 -0.04
C PRO A 9 -0.18 3.40 0.44
N ASP A 10 -0.03 3.26 1.74
CA ASP A 10 0.61 2.16 2.43
C ASP A 10 -0.15 0.82 2.32
N GLY A 11 -0.28 0.29 1.10
CA GLY A 11 -0.83 -1.04 0.81
C GLY A 11 -1.72 -1.04 -0.42
N LEU A 12 -1.50 -2.00 -1.31
CA LEU A 12 -2.47 -2.32 -2.35
C LEU A 12 -3.81 -2.70 -1.68
N PRO A 13 -4.97 -2.38 -2.29
CA PRO A 13 -6.23 -2.92 -1.85
C PRO A 13 -6.15 -4.45 -1.73
N PRO A 14 -6.89 -5.08 -0.81
CA PRO A 14 -6.99 -6.52 -0.75
C PRO A 14 -7.27 -7.15 -2.12
N ALA A 15 -6.60 -8.27 -2.43
CA ALA A 15 -6.70 -8.89 -3.76
C ALA A 15 -8.15 -9.20 -4.16
N PHE A 16 -8.98 -9.66 -3.22
CA PHE A 16 -10.40 -9.93 -3.48
C PHE A 16 -11.19 -8.71 -3.98
N LEU A 17 -10.80 -7.49 -3.58
CA LEU A 17 -11.41 -6.25 -4.09
C LEU A 17 -10.89 -5.90 -5.48
N ILE A 18 -9.60 -6.14 -5.74
CA ILE A 18 -9.00 -5.91 -7.05
C ILE A 18 -9.64 -6.86 -8.08
N ASP A 19 -9.86 -8.13 -7.74
CA ASP A 19 -10.44 -9.13 -8.62
C ASP A 19 -11.94 -8.90 -8.88
N ALA A 20 -12.63 -8.26 -7.94
CA ALA A 20 -14.05 -7.98 -8.04
C ALA A 20 -14.39 -6.75 -8.91
N VAL A 21 -13.46 -5.80 -9.03
CA VAL A 21 -13.67 -4.57 -9.80
C VAL A 21 -13.22 -4.75 -11.26
N PRO A 22 -14.13 -4.60 -12.25
CA PRO A 22 -13.78 -4.72 -13.66
C PRO A 22 -12.67 -3.76 -14.10
N GLY A 23 -11.64 -4.27 -14.79
CA GLY A 23 -10.54 -3.44 -15.29
C GLY A 23 -9.44 -3.13 -14.25
N ALA A 24 -9.62 -3.49 -12.98
CA ALA A 24 -8.67 -3.16 -11.92
C ALA A 24 -7.35 -3.93 -12.03
N VAL A 25 -7.42 -5.20 -12.45
CA VAL A 25 -6.24 -6.04 -12.67
C VAL A 25 -5.40 -5.48 -13.81
N GLU A 26 -6.03 -5.07 -14.91
CA GLU A 26 -5.39 -4.46 -16.07
C GLU A 26 -4.78 -3.11 -15.71
N ALA A 27 -5.52 -2.26 -14.98
CA ALA A 27 -5.04 -0.96 -14.53
C ALA A 27 -3.85 -1.08 -13.57
N LEU A 28 -3.89 -2.02 -12.61
CA LEU A 28 -2.77 -2.32 -11.72
C LEU A 28 -1.55 -2.80 -12.51
N THR A 29 -1.77 -3.70 -13.46
CA THR A 29 -0.70 -4.23 -14.30
C THR A 29 -0.07 -3.13 -15.15
N HIS A 30 -0.87 -2.23 -15.70
CA HIS A 30 -0.39 -1.08 -16.45
C HIS A 30 0.40 -0.11 -15.57
N ALA A 31 -0.07 0.18 -14.34
CA ALA A 31 0.65 1.02 -13.39
C ALA A 31 2.01 0.44 -13.02
N ARG A 32 2.08 -0.86 -12.68
CA ARG A 32 3.33 -1.57 -12.41
C ARG A 32 4.29 -1.55 -13.59
N ARG A 33 3.80 -1.79 -14.82
CA ARG A 33 4.62 -1.70 -16.03
C ARG A 33 5.17 -0.29 -16.23
N THR A 34 4.35 0.73 -16.00
CA THR A 34 4.76 2.14 -16.12
C THR A 34 5.79 2.51 -15.07
N GLU A 35 5.77 1.88 -13.89
CA GLU A 35 6.74 2.09 -12.82
C GLU A 35 8.10 1.38 -13.06
N ALA A 36 8.13 0.34 -13.89
CA ALA A 36 9.33 -0.47 -14.10
C ALA A 36 10.49 0.25 -14.85
N GLY A 37 10.33 1.51 -15.26
CA GLY A 37 11.32 2.27 -16.03
C GLY A 37 11.99 3.43 -15.29
N GLY A 38 11.66 3.67 -14.02
CA GLY A 38 12.04 4.91 -13.32
C GLY A 38 13.50 4.98 -12.88
N GLU A 39 14.12 3.84 -12.61
CA GLU A 39 15.50 3.80 -12.11
C GLU A 39 16.52 4.26 -13.15
N VAL A 40 16.35 3.85 -14.41
CA VAL A 40 17.22 4.26 -15.52
C VAL A 40 17.17 5.77 -15.74
N LEU A 41 15.97 6.36 -15.66
CA LEU A 41 15.79 7.81 -15.82
C LEU A 41 16.38 8.59 -14.65
N ARG A 42 16.16 8.14 -13.41
CA ARG A 42 16.82 8.74 -12.23
C ARG A 42 18.34 8.64 -12.32
N ALA A 43 18.86 7.52 -12.80
CA ALA A 43 20.30 7.33 -13.01
C ALA A 43 20.83 8.34 -14.05
N ALA A 44 20.16 8.48 -15.19
CA ALA A 44 20.52 9.45 -16.22
C ALA A 44 20.47 10.91 -15.72
N THR A 45 19.45 11.29 -14.96
CA THR A 45 19.37 12.63 -14.35
C THR A 45 20.50 12.84 -13.33
N ASN A 46 20.79 11.86 -12.48
CA ASN A 46 21.89 11.93 -11.51
C ASN A 46 23.25 12.04 -12.21
N GLU A 47 23.44 11.33 -13.32
CA GLU A 47 24.64 11.42 -14.14
C GLU A 47 24.79 12.81 -14.76
N ALA A 48 23.72 13.35 -15.36
CA ALA A 48 23.73 14.71 -15.90
C ALA A 48 23.98 15.78 -14.81
N MET A 49 23.41 15.61 -13.62
CA MET A 49 23.72 16.46 -12.46
C MET A 49 25.19 16.39 -12.06
N ARG A 50 25.78 15.18 -12.03
CA ARG A 50 27.20 14.99 -11.71
C ARG A 50 28.08 15.63 -12.77
N ALA A 51 27.77 15.46 -14.05
CA ALA A 51 28.53 16.05 -15.17
C ALA A 51 28.50 17.59 -15.14
N ARG A 52 27.38 18.17 -14.70
CA ARG A 52 27.21 19.62 -14.55
C ARG A 52 27.89 20.20 -13.30
N ARG A 53 28.17 19.36 -12.29
CA ARG A 53 28.75 19.78 -11.01
C ARG A 53 30.13 20.40 -11.20
N GLY A 54 30.32 21.63 -10.73
CA GLY A 54 31.58 22.37 -10.87
C GLY A 54 31.84 22.96 -12.25
N LYS A 55 30.93 22.74 -13.23
CA LYS A 55 30.99 23.32 -14.58
C LYS A 55 30.08 24.53 -14.77
N VAL A 56 29.23 24.77 -13.78
CA VAL A 56 28.33 25.91 -13.69
C VAL A 56 28.78 26.77 -12.53
N GLN A 57 28.77 28.09 -12.71
CA GLN A 57 29.04 29.01 -11.60
C GLN A 57 28.02 28.81 -10.48
N THR A 58 28.50 28.48 -9.29
CA THR A 58 27.70 28.47 -8.07
C THR A 58 28.40 29.29 -7.00
N LEU A 59 27.70 30.34 -6.53
CA LEU A 59 27.96 31.26 -5.40
C LEU A 59 28.15 32.73 -5.82
N GLY A 60 27.20 33.58 -5.38
CA GLY A 60 27.26 35.05 -5.47
C GLY A 60 26.37 35.70 -6.52
N THR A 61 25.72 34.92 -7.38
CA THR A 61 24.88 35.47 -8.46
C THR A 61 23.55 36.02 -7.90
N PRO A 62 23.20 37.29 -8.19
CA PRO A 62 21.90 37.86 -7.83
C PRO A 62 20.75 36.95 -8.28
N PRO A 63 19.59 36.95 -7.58
CA PRO A 63 18.47 36.05 -7.85
C PRO A 63 17.94 36.10 -9.31
N ASP A 64 18.28 37.15 -10.07
CA ASP A 64 17.86 37.37 -11.45
C ASP A 64 18.93 37.03 -12.52
N THR A 65 20.05 36.42 -12.12
CA THR A 65 21.15 36.13 -13.05
C THR A 65 21.17 34.64 -13.42
N PHE A 66 20.99 34.35 -14.71
CA PHE A 66 21.09 32.99 -15.22
C PHE A 66 22.49 32.40 -14.95
N PRO A 67 22.58 31.12 -14.53
CA PRO A 67 23.85 30.48 -14.27
C PRO A 67 24.68 30.44 -15.56
N GLY A 68 25.94 30.86 -15.49
CA GLY A 68 26.89 30.83 -16.62
C GLY A 68 27.97 29.76 -16.47
N PRO A 69 28.83 29.57 -17.49
CA PRO A 69 29.94 28.63 -17.44
C PRO A 69 30.90 28.96 -16.29
N ALA A 70 31.39 27.92 -15.60
CA ALA A 70 32.49 28.05 -14.66
C ALA A 70 33.77 28.51 -15.38
N ARG A 71 34.72 29.08 -14.63
CA ARG A 71 36.00 29.54 -15.20
C ARG A 71 36.72 28.38 -15.89
N GLY A 72 37.11 28.57 -17.15
CA GLY A 72 37.80 27.55 -17.95
C GLY A 72 36.87 26.54 -18.64
N VAL A 73 35.56 26.71 -18.54
CA VAL A 73 34.55 25.94 -19.29
C VAL A 73 34.16 26.74 -20.53
N SER A 74 34.15 26.09 -21.69
CA SER A 74 33.69 26.73 -22.92
C SER A 74 32.18 26.92 -22.90
N THR A 75 31.66 27.96 -23.57
CA THR A 75 30.22 28.16 -23.71
C THR A 75 29.55 26.94 -24.35
N ALA A 76 30.19 26.33 -25.35
CA ALA A 76 29.69 25.11 -26.01
C ALA A 76 29.59 23.91 -25.05
N GLU A 77 30.58 23.70 -24.18
CA GLU A 77 30.54 22.65 -23.15
C GLU A 77 29.44 22.92 -22.11
N PHE A 78 29.30 24.18 -21.69
CA PHE A 78 28.24 24.59 -20.77
C PHE A 78 26.83 24.38 -21.36
N ASP A 79 26.60 24.82 -22.59
CA ASP A 79 25.32 24.69 -23.28
C ASP A 79 24.96 23.20 -23.48
N ALA A 80 25.94 22.37 -23.85
CA ALA A 80 25.75 20.93 -24.00
C ALA A 80 25.37 20.25 -22.67
N LEU A 81 26.06 20.59 -21.57
CA LEU A 81 25.74 20.05 -20.24
C LEU A 81 24.36 20.53 -19.74
N GLN A 82 24.01 21.78 -20.03
CA GLN A 82 22.71 22.35 -19.67
C GLN A 82 21.57 21.70 -20.45
N ALA A 83 21.77 21.47 -21.76
CA ALA A 83 20.82 20.76 -22.61
C ALA A 83 20.63 19.30 -22.15
N ALA A 84 21.72 18.55 -21.93
CA ALA A 84 21.66 17.17 -21.47
C ALA A 84 20.96 17.03 -20.11
N TYR A 85 21.22 17.96 -19.18
CA TYR A 85 20.52 18.00 -17.89
C TYR A 85 19.03 18.32 -18.05
N ALA A 86 18.67 19.30 -18.88
CA ALA A 86 17.28 19.64 -19.14
C ALA A 86 16.51 18.48 -19.79
N ASP A 87 17.12 17.79 -20.75
CA ASP A 87 16.54 16.63 -21.43
C ASP A 87 16.32 15.45 -20.46
N ALA A 88 17.32 15.14 -19.64
CA ALA A 88 17.21 14.09 -18.63
C ALA A 88 16.10 14.42 -17.60
N GLN A 89 16.06 15.66 -17.11
CA GLN A 89 15.04 16.12 -16.17
C GLN A 89 13.64 16.12 -16.79
N ALA A 90 13.50 16.50 -18.06
CA ALA A 90 12.24 16.47 -18.79
C ALA A 90 11.74 15.03 -18.98
N ALA A 91 12.63 14.10 -19.33
CA ALA A 91 12.33 12.69 -19.48
C ALA A 91 11.89 12.05 -18.15
N GLU A 92 12.60 12.31 -17.06
CA GLU A 92 12.24 11.86 -15.71
C GLU A 92 10.90 12.46 -15.26
N SER A 93 10.69 13.75 -15.47
CA SER A 93 9.43 14.42 -15.11
C SER A 93 8.24 13.89 -15.92
N ALA A 94 8.43 13.66 -17.23
CA ALA A 94 7.41 13.05 -18.07
C ALA A 94 7.08 11.62 -17.62
N TYR A 95 8.11 10.85 -17.25
CA TYR A 95 7.93 9.52 -16.68
C TYR A 95 7.15 9.55 -15.36
N ASN A 96 7.54 10.41 -14.41
CA ASN A 96 6.86 10.53 -13.12
C ASN A 96 5.38 10.90 -13.32
N ARG A 97 5.08 11.81 -14.24
CA ARG A 97 3.69 12.17 -14.59
C ARG A 97 2.90 10.97 -15.12
N ARG A 98 3.48 10.16 -16.02
CA ARG A 98 2.85 8.96 -16.57
C ARG A 98 2.61 7.91 -15.48
N SER A 99 3.63 7.62 -14.68
CA SER A 99 3.54 6.67 -13.56
C SER A 99 2.45 7.09 -12.56
N SER A 100 2.46 8.35 -12.12
CA SER A 100 1.44 8.89 -11.23
C SER A 100 0.05 8.94 -11.87
N ALA A 101 -0.07 9.12 -13.19
CA ALA A 101 -1.36 9.04 -13.88
C ALA A 101 -1.91 7.61 -13.88
N ALA A 102 -1.07 6.62 -14.19
CA ALA A 102 -1.48 5.21 -14.19
C ALA A 102 -1.91 4.74 -12.80
N TRP A 103 -1.15 5.09 -11.75
CA TRP A 103 -1.51 4.77 -10.37
C TRP A 103 -2.78 5.48 -9.90
N ARG A 104 -2.98 6.76 -10.28
CA ARG A 104 -4.25 7.46 -10.00
C ARG A 104 -5.43 6.81 -10.72
N SER A 105 -5.26 6.39 -11.98
CA SER A 105 -6.31 5.70 -12.73
C SER A 105 -6.73 4.41 -12.05
N PHE A 106 -5.77 3.61 -11.56
CA PHE A 106 -6.06 2.40 -10.79
C PHE A 106 -6.81 2.73 -9.48
N ALA A 107 -6.34 3.73 -8.73
CA ALA A 107 -6.97 4.13 -7.46
C ALA A 107 -8.41 4.65 -7.66
N THR A 108 -8.64 5.45 -8.70
CA THR A 108 -9.97 5.92 -9.09
C THR A 108 -10.88 4.74 -9.40
N LEU A 109 -10.42 3.80 -10.22
CA LEU A 109 -11.21 2.64 -10.63
C LEU A 109 -11.59 1.76 -9.43
N ILE A 110 -10.69 1.52 -8.47
CA ILE A 110 -11.02 0.83 -7.21
C ILE A 110 -12.02 1.63 -6.38
N SER A 111 -11.83 2.94 -6.26
CA SER A 111 -12.70 3.79 -5.44
C SER A 111 -14.13 3.89 -5.99
N GLU A 112 -14.28 3.88 -7.32
CA GLU A 112 -15.58 3.89 -7.99
C GLU A 112 -16.21 2.50 -8.02
N GLY A 113 -15.39 1.46 -8.24
CA GLY A 113 -15.86 0.09 -8.34
C GLY A 113 -16.22 -0.59 -7.02
N LYS A 114 -15.75 -0.08 -5.87
CA LYS A 114 -16.03 -0.69 -4.55
C LYS A 114 -17.51 -0.70 -4.17
N SER A 115 -18.32 0.18 -4.75
CA SER A 115 -19.77 0.25 -4.51
C SER A 115 -20.58 -0.60 -5.49
N GLU A 116 -19.94 -1.20 -6.50
CA GLU A 116 -20.62 -2.06 -7.45
C GLU A 116 -21.16 -3.33 -6.76
N PRO A 117 -22.30 -3.90 -7.23
CA PRO A 117 -22.88 -5.10 -6.63
C PRO A 117 -21.87 -6.24 -6.50
N ARG A 118 -21.06 -6.47 -7.54
CA ARG A 118 -20.04 -7.53 -7.55
C ARG A 118 -18.94 -7.30 -6.50
N ALA A 119 -18.53 -6.06 -6.27
CA ALA A 119 -17.55 -5.75 -5.23
C ALA A 119 -18.14 -5.95 -3.83
N ARG A 120 -19.41 -5.58 -3.63
CA ARG A 120 -20.14 -5.86 -2.38
C ARG A 120 -20.32 -7.35 -2.12
N GLU A 121 -20.66 -8.11 -3.15
CA GLU A 121 -20.75 -9.58 -3.08
C GLU A 121 -19.40 -10.19 -2.70
N ALA A 122 -18.30 -9.75 -3.32
CA ALA A 122 -16.97 -10.21 -2.99
C ALA A 122 -16.57 -9.88 -1.55
N VAL A 123 -16.87 -8.67 -1.06
CA VAL A 123 -16.67 -8.28 0.35
C VAL A 123 -17.49 -9.16 1.29
N SER A 124 -18.77 -9.37 0.97
CA SER A 124 -19.67 -10.19 1.79
C SER A 124 -19.21 -11.64 1.87
N ALA A 125 -18.86 -12.24 0.72
CA ALA A 125 -18.32 -13.60 0.66
C ALA A 125 -17.00 -13.72 1.44
N PHE A 126 -16.10 -12.74 1.30
CA PHE A 126 -14.85 -12.73 2.05
C PHE A 126 -15.08 -12.60 3.56
N ALA A 127 -16.01 -11.73 3.99
CA ALA A 127 -16.36 -11.58 5.40
C ALA A 127 -17.00 -12.84 5.98
N GLN A 128 -17.88 -13.50 5.22
CA GLN A 128 -18.48 -14.79 5.59
C GLN A 128 -17.43 -15.88 5.77
N ASP A 129 -16.50 -15.99 4.82
CA ASP A 129 -15.40 -16.96 4.87
C ASP A 129 -14.51 -16.75 6.11
N ARG A 130 -14.11 -15.51 6.39
CA ARG A 130 -13.31 -15.17 7.58
C ARG A 130 -14.07 -15.35 8.89
N HIS A 131 -15.37 -15.10 8.90
CA HIS A 131 -16.21 -15.36 10.07
C HIS A 131 -16.31 -16.87 10.34
N ALA A 132 -16.53 -17.69 9.31
CA ALA A 132 -16.53 -19.15 9.44
C ALA A 132 -15.18 -19.70 9.93
N ASP A 133 -14.06 -19.15 9.43
CA ASP A 133 -12.72 -19.48 9.93
C ASP A 133 -12.58 -19.18 11.44
N ALA A 134 -13.12 -18.04 11.89
CA ALA A 134 -13.06 -17.61 13.28
C ALA A 134 -13.92 -18.50 14.19
N GLU A 135 -15.13 -18.88 13.74
CA GLU A 135 -15.99 -19.84 14.45
C GLU A 135 -15.32 -21.21 14.59
N ALA A 136 -14.70 -21.71 13.51
CA ALA A 136 -13.96 -22.97 13.54
C ALA A 136 -12.76 -22.92 14.50
N ALA A 137 -12.03 -21.80 14.52
CA ALA A 137 -10.93 -21.59 15.47
C ALA A 137 -11.41 -21.53 16.93
N LEU A 138 -12.56 -20.89 17.18
CA LEU A 138 -13.16 -20.85 18.51
C LEU A 138 -13.60 -22.25 18.99
N ALA A 139 -14.23 -23.03 18.12
CA ALA A 139 -14.61 -24.41 18.42
C ALA A 139 -13.37 -25.27 18.76
N ALA A 140 -12.29 -25.14 17.98
CA ALA A 140 -11.03 -25.83 18.26
C ALA A 140 -10.41 -25.40 19.60
N LEU A 141 -10.47 -24.11 19.95
CA LEU A 141 -10.00 -23.61 21.24
C LEU A 141 -10.83 -24.16 22.41
N GLN A 142 -12.16 -24.23 22.26
CA GLN A 142 -13.05 -24.80 23.28
C GLN A 142 -12.72 -26.26 23.55
N GLU A 143 -12.45 -27.04 22.49
CA GLU A 143 -12.10 -28.44 22.58
C GLU A 143 -10.72 -28.64 23.23
N ALA A 144 -9.70 -27.89 22.82
CA ALA A 144 -8.37 -27.97 23.42
C ALA A 144 -8.39 -27.63 24.93
N LEU A 145 -9.25 -26.69 25.34
CA LEU A 145 -9.44 -26.36 26.76
C LEU A 145 -10.15 -27.50 27.52
N ARG A 146 -11.12 -28.16 26.88
CA ARG A 146 -11.80 -29.35 27.44
C ARG A 146 -10.80 -30.49 27.65
N GLU A 147 -10.01 -30.83 26.64
CA GLU A 147 -8.98 -31.89 26.73
C GLU A 147 -7.95 -31.58 27.83
N ARG A 148 -7.53 -30.31 27.94
CA ARG A 148 -6.63 -29.88 29.01
C ARG A 148 -7.25 -30.08 30.39
N GLU A 149 -8.53 -29.76 30.58
CA GLU A 149 -9.25 -29.96 31.85
C GLU A 149 -9.35 -31.45 32.20
N GLU A 150 -9.68 -32.29 31.21
CA GLU A 150 -9.68 -33.73 31.36
C GLU A 150 -8.30 -34.20 31.81
N ALA A 151 -7.23 -33.81 31.13
CA ALA A 151 -5.85 -34.13 31.53
C ALA A 151 -5.50 -33.60 32.94
N ALA A 152 -5.90 -32.37 33.28
CA ALA A 152 -5.66 -31.77 34.58
C ALA A 152 -6.32 -32.56 35.72
N SER A 153 -7.51 -33.12 35.47
CA SER A 153 -8.22 -33.97 36.42
C SER A 153 -7.42 -35.23 36.79
N PHE A 154 -6.66 -35.78 35.83
CA PHE A 154 -5.78 -36.93 36.04
C PHE A 154 -4.47 -36.55 36.74
N LEU A 155 -3.95 -35.35 36.52
CA LEU A 155 -2.62 -34.93 37.01
C LEU A 155 -2.59 -34.42 38.46
N ARG A 156 -3.73 -34.19 39.12
CA ARG A 156 -3.87 -33.77 40.54
C ARG A 156 -2.84 -32.73 41.05
N THR A 157 -2.35 -31.84 40.19
CA THR A 157 -1.35 -30.83 40.56
C THR A 157 -2.00 -29.45 40.72
N PRO A 158 -1.57 -28.62 41.69
CA PRO A 158 -2.18 -27.31 41.95
C PRO A 158 -2.15 -26.35 40.75
N ARG A 159 -1.15 -26.46 39.87
CA ARG A 159 -1.04 -25.68 38.62
C ARG A 159 -2.05 -26.11 37.55
N ALA A 160 -2.45 -27.38 37.56
CA ALA A 160 -3.48 -27.92 36.68
C ALA A 160 -4.90 -27.51 37.14
N GLN A 161 -5.04 -27.12 38.41
CA GLN A 161 -6.30 -26.71 39.04
C GLN A 161 -6.49 -25.19 39.16
N ARG A 162 -5.58 -24.35 38.65
CA ARG A 162 -5.79 -22.89 38.65
C ARG A 162 -7.13 -22.59 37.96
N PRO A 163 -7.99 -21.74 38.57
CA PRO A 163 -9.35 -21.58 38.07
C PRO A 163 -9.32 -21.04 36.65
N LEU A 164 -10.03 -21.76 35.78
CA LEU A 164 -10.52 -21.28 34.51
C LEU A 164 -11.66 -20.25 34.71
N GLU A 165 -11.67 -19.53 35.84
CA GLU A 165 -12.64 -18.46 36.13
C GLU A 165 -12.57 -17.36 35.05
N ASP A 166 -11.39 -17.16 34.45
CA ASP A 166 -11.21 -16.31 33.27
C ASP A 166 -11.58 -16.99 31.93
N ARG A 167 -11.75 -18.32 31.86
CA ARG A 167 -12.07 -19.03 30.60
C ARG A 167 -13.44 -18.65 30.07
N ALA A 168 -14.47 -18.77 30.91
CA ALA A 168 -15.83 -18.43 30.49
C ALA A 168 -15.90 -16.96 30.06
N HIS A 169 -15.15 -16.10 30.74
CA HIS A 169 -15.03 -14.69 30.38
C HIS A 169 -14.31 -14.48 29.04
N VAL A 170 -13.16 -15.11 28.81
CA VAL A 170 -12.38 -14.99 27.57
C VAL A 170 -13.10 -15.61 26.39
N LEU A 171 -13.69 -16.80 26.53
CA LEU A 171 -14.47 -17.43 25.46
C LEU A 171 -15.70 -16.59 25.10
N ARG A 172 -16.37 -16.01 26.10
CA ARG A 172 -17.46 -15.07 25.86
C ARG A 172 -16.97 -13.81 25.14
N LEU A 173 -15.84 -13.23 25.54
CA LEU A 173 -15.28 -12.05 24.86
C LEU A 173 -14.94 -12.36 23.39
N VAL A 174 -14.32 -13.52 23.12
CA VAL A 174 -13.98 -13.94 21.76
C VAL A 174 -15.22 -14.23 20.93
N GLN A 175 -16.23 -14.90 21.50
CA GLN A 175 -17.52 -15.11 20.85
C GLN A 175 -18.23 -13.78 20.56
N ASP A 176 -18.33 -12.88 21.54
CA ASP A 176 -18.93 -11.55 21.38
C ASP A 176 -18.25 -10.76 20.25
N GLN A 177 -16.91 -10.89 20.11
CA GLN A 177 -16.18 -10.29 19.00
C GLN A 177 -16.51 -10.95 17.66
N ILE A 178 -16.57 -12.27 17.58
CA ILE A 178 -16.94 -12.99 16.36
C ILE A 178 -18.35 -12.60 15.92
N ASP A 179 -19.31 -12.57 16.85
CA ASP A 179 -20.72 -12.24 16.61
C ASP A 179 -20.90 -10.78 16.19
N ALA A 180 -20.12 -9.86 16.76
CA ALA A 180 -20.14 -8.45 16.38
C ALA A 180 -19.77 -8.23 14.90
N PHE A 181 -18.92 -9.09 14.35
CA PHE A 181 -18.54 -9.09 12.94
C PHE A 181 -19.29 -10.13 12.10
N SER A 182 -20.43 -10.62 12.61
CA SER A 182 -21.29 -11.55 11.87
C SER A 182 -21.74 -10.94 10.53
N PRO A 183 -21.81 -11.74 9.45
CA PRO A 183 -22.27 -11.30 8.14
C PRO A 183 -23.66 -10.65 8.13
N VAL A 184 -24.53 -11.03 9.09
CA VAL A 184 -25.87 -10.44 9.25
C VAL A 184 -25.79 -8.98 9.70
N SER A 185 -24.93 -8.69 10.69
CA SER A 185 -24.65 -7.34 11.18
C SER A 185 -24.01 -6.47 10.09
N PHE A 186 -23.11 -7.07 9.29
CA PHE A 186 -22.43 -6.38 8.18
C PHE A 186 -23.38 -6.07 7.00
N ALA A 187 -24.31 -6.98 6.68
CA ALA A 187 -25.29 -6.76 5.61
C ALA A 187 -26.25 -5.61 5.92
N THR A 188 -26.62 -5.40 7.19
CA THR A 188 -27.44 -4.26 7.62
C THR A 188 -26.69 -2.92 7.54
N GLU A 189 -25.37 -2.89 7.77
CA GLU A 189 -24.57 -1.66 7.66
C GLU A 189 -24.24 -1.29 6.21
N VAL A 190 -24.05 -2.27 5.32
CA VAL A 190 -23.74 -2.02 3.89
C VAL A 190 -24.98 -1.62 3.08
N ALA A 191 -26.19 -1.93 3.57
CA ALA A 191 -27.46 -1.61 2.93
C ALA A 191 -28.06 -0.25 3.35
N ALA A 192 -27.47 0.44 4.34
CA ALA A 192 -27.85 1.78 4.80
C ALA A 192 -27.06 2.88 4.09
#